data_AF-A0A834JDP8-F1
#
_entry.id   AF-A0A834JDP8-F1
#
_cell.length_a   1.000
_cell.length_b   1.000
_cell.length_c   1.000
_cell.angle_alpha   90.00
_cell.angle_beta   90.00
_cell.angle_gamma   90.00
#
_symmetry.space_group_name_H-M   'P 1'
#
loop_
_entity.id
_entity.type
_entity.pdbx_description
1 polymer ?
#
loop_
_entity_poly.entity_id
_entity_poly.type
_entity_poly.pdbx_seq_one_letter_code
_entity_poly.pdbx_strand_id
1 'polypeptide(L)'
;MGLISEPLLFAIALINTGSVLFLLVYFIITLSDLECDYLNAQQCCSKLNAWVVPKLVSHTFLIFLLLIHGQLILTLTNLPMTLWLFYEFFGIPSGNMGVYDPTEIHNRGELRRHTRNCLIYLGYYLILFFIYLYCMIIALLKGDPINRNADDLVDF
;
A
#
# COMPACT_ATOMS: atom_id res chain seq x y z
N MET A 1 14.49 21.87 -2.68
CA MET A 1 15.60 21.25 -1.93
C MET A 1 15.06 19.99 -1.27
N GLY A 2 14.96 18.89 -2.03
CA GLY A 2 14.61 17.58 -1.48
C GLY A 2 15.86 16.92 -0.90
N LEU A 3 15.71 16.20 0.21
CA LEU A 3 16.82 15.51 0.89
C LEU A 3 17.43 14.38 0.02
N ILE A 4 16.72 13.95 -1.04
CA ILE A 4 16.99 12.78 -1.88
C ILE A 4 16.71 13.16 -3.35
N SER A 5 17.38 12.51 -4.32
CA SER A 5 17.11 12.72 -5.75
C SER A 5 15.74 12.17 -6.18
N GLU A 6 15.07 12.83 -7.12
CA GLU A 6 13.72 12.44 -7.58
C GLU A 6 13.64 10.96 -8.03
N PRO A 7 14.60 10.42 -8.80
CA PRO A 7 14.58 9.00 -9.17
C PRO A 7 14.70 8.07 -7.97
N LEU A 8 15.50 8.44 -6.96
CA LEU A 8 15.71 7.62 -5.76
C LEU A 8 14.45 7.61 -4.89
N LEU A 9 13.74 8.75 -4.78
CA LEU A 9 12.43 8.81 -4.13
C LEU A 9 11.45 7.80 -4.76
N PHE A 10 11.31 7.81 -6.08
CA PHE A 10 10.41 6.89 -6.78
C PHE A 10 10.87 5.43 -6.71
N ALA A 11 12.18 5.17 -6.68
CA ALA A 11 12.73 3.84 -6.44
C ALA A 11 12.36 3.31 -5.04
N ILE A 12 12.50 4.14 -4.00
CA ILE A 12 12.05 3.78 -2.64
C ILE A 12 10.54 3.53 -2.63
N ALA A 13 9.76 4.38 -3.30
CA ALA A 13 8.31 4.22 -3.38
C ALA A 13 7.91 2.89 -4.05
N LEU A 14 8.60 2.50 -5.13
CA LEU A 14 8.43 1.22 -5.81
C LEU A 14 8.77 0.02 -4.93
N ILE A 15 9.91 0.06 -4.22
CA ILE A 15 10.31 -1.02 -3.33
C ILE A 15 9.29 -1.15 -2.19
N ASN A 16 8.86 -0.05 -1.59
CA ASN A 16 7.89 -0.06 -0.50
C ASN A 16 6.51 -0.56 -0.98
N THR A 17 6.00 -0.07 -2.12
CA THR A 17 4.75 -0.56 -2.68
C THR A 17 4.82 -2.02 -3.12
N GLY A 18 5.92 -2.45 -3.72
CA GLY A 18 6.16 -3.86 -4.05
C GLY A 18 6.18 -4.75 -2.80
N SER A 19 6.80 -4.28 -1.71
CA SER A 19 6.79 -5.00 -0.42
C SER A 19 5.37 -5.12 0.15
N VAL A 20 4.57 -4.06 0.08
CA VAL A 20 3.15 -4.09 0.51
C VAL A 20 2.30 -5.00 -0.38
N LEU A 21 2.54 -5.02 -1.69
CA LEU A 21 1.87 -5.94 -2.62
C LEU A 21 2.14 -7.40 -2.26
N PHE A 22 3.41 -7.75 -2.00
CA PHE A 22 3.76 -9.09 -1.56
C PHE A 22 3.06 -9.47 -0.24
N LEU A 23 3.01 -8.53 0.69
CA LEU A 23 2.29 -8.70 1.96
C LEU A 23 0.78 -8.92 1.75
N LEU A 24 0.15 -8.21 0.81
CA LEU A 24 -1.26 -8.38 0.48
C LEU A 24 -1.54 -9.75 -0.17
N VAL A 25 -0.63 -10.24 -1.02
CA VAL A 25 -0.71 -11.62 -1.54
C VAL A 25 -0.62 -12.63 -0.40
N TYR A 26 0.32 -12.44 0.54
CA TYR A 26 0.40 -13.27 1.75
C TYR A 26 -0.90 -13.26 2.56
N PHE A 27 -1.57 -12.12 2.68
CA PHE A 27 -2.86 -12.00 3.39
C PHE A 27 -3.96 -12.80 2.68
N ILE A 28 -4.05 -12.68 1.35
CA ILE A 28 -5.04 -13.43 0.55
C ILE A 28 -4.81 -14.94 0.70
N ILE A 29 -3.57 -15.40 0.59
CA ILE A 29 -3.23 -16.83 0.74
C ILE A 29 -3.61 -17.30 2.15
N THR A 30 -3.23 -16.57 3.20
CA THR A 30 -3.51 -16.95 4.59
C THR A 30 -5.02 -16.99 4.89
N LEU A 31 -5.79 -16.06 4.31
CA LEU A 31 -7.25 -16.07 4.41
C LEU A 31 -7.89 -17.21 3.60
N SER A 32 -7.33 -17.55 2.44
CA SER A 32 -7.77 -18.71 1.64
C SER A 32 -7.46 -20.03 2.35
N ASP A 33 -6.32 -20.14 3.02
CA ASP A 33 -5.97 -21.30 3.84
C ASP A 33 -6.95 -21.47 5.01
N LEU A 34 -7.42 -20.35 5.58
CA LEU A 34 -8.47 -20.37 6.60
C LEU A 34 -9.83 -20.77 5.99
N GLU A 35 -10.19 -20.28 4.79
CA GLU A 35 -11.44 -20.64 4.10
C GLU A 35 -11.52 -22.14 3.76
N CYS A 36 -10.38 -22.76 3.45
CA CYS A 36 -10.26 -24.19 3.20
C CYS A 36 -10.05 -25.03 4.47
N ASP A 37 -10.20 -24.46 5.67
CA ASP A 37 -9.99 -25.10 6.97
C ASP A 37 -8.57 -25.71 7.15
N TYR A 38 -7.55 -25.20 6.45
CA TYR A 38 -6.16 -25.64 6.59
C TYR A 38 -5.46 -25.05 7.82
N LEU A 39 -5.90 -23.88 8.29
CA LEU A 39 -5.32 -23.16 9.44
C LEU A 39 -6.36 -22.90 10.52
N ASN A 40 -5.92 -22.91 11.78
CA ASN A 40 -6.76 -22.48 12.90
C ASN A 40 -6.96 -20.94 12.87
N ALA A 41 -8.19 -20.48 13.13
CA ALA A 41 -8.57 -19.07 13.17
C ALA A 41 -7.65 -18.23 14.06
N GLN A 42 -7.27 -18.73 15.25
CA GLN A 42 -6.39 -18.01 16.18
C GLN A 42 -4.98 -17.82 15.61
N GLN A 43 -4.41 -18.85 14.96
CA GLN A 43 -3.10 -18.78 14.34
C GLN A 43 -3.11 -17.83 13.13
N CYS A 44 -4.17 -17.87 12.33
CA CYS A 44 -4.38 -16.96 11.20
C CYS A 44 -4.46 -15.50 11.68
N CYS A 45 -5.32 -15.20 12.66
CA CYS A 45 -5.51 -13.84 13.17
C CYS A 45 -4.24 -13.28 13.81
N SER A 46 -3.50 -14.08 14.58
CA SER A 46 -2.21 -13.66 15.16
C SER A 46 -1.17 -13.32 14.09
N LYS A 47 -1.05 -14.14 13.05
CA LYS A 47 -0.15 -13.88 11.92
C LYS A 47 -0.56 -12.62 11.17
N LEU A 48 -1.83 -12.49 10.79
CA LEU A 48 -2.32 -11.32 10.05
C LEU A 48 -2.15 -10.03 10.84
N ASN A 49 -2.53 -10.02 12.12
CA ASN A 49 -2.49 -8.82 12.96
C ASN A 49 -1.04 -8.33 13.20
N ALA A 50 -0.07 -9.24 13.28
CA ALA A 50 1.35 -8.88 13.38
C ALA A 50 1.84 -8.06 12.18
N TRP A 51 1.23 -8.26 11.00
CA TRP A 51 1.58 -7.58 9.75
C TRP A 51 0.71 -6.35 9.44
N VAL A 52 -0.40 -6.15 10.15
CA VAL A 52 -1.27 -4.96 9.99
C VAL A 52 -0.51 -3.68 10.34
N VAL A 53 0.23 -3.66 11.44
CA VAL A 53 1.01 -2.48 11.86
C VAL A 53 2.13 -2.17 10.86
N PRO A 54 2.99 -3.13 10.44
CA PRO A 54 3.95 -2.91 9.35
C PRO A 54 3.33 -2.33 8.08
N LYS A 55 2.17 -2.86 7.63
CA LYS A 55 1.45 -2.34 6.46
C LYS A 55 1.09 -0.86 6.61
N LEU A 56 0.52 -0.48 7.76
CA LEU A 56 0.12 0.91 8.05
C LEU A 56 1.34 1.84 8.12
N VAL A 57 2.41 1.40 8.77
CA VAL A 57 3.66 2.16 8.88
C VAL A 57 4.29 2.36 7.50
N SER A 58 4.40 1.31 6.69
CA SER A 58 4.92 1.39 5.31
C SER A 58 4.14 2.35 4.42
N HIS A 59 2.80 2.38 4.52
CA HIS A 59 1.99 3.30 3.74
C HIS A 59 2.15 4.76 4.21
N THR A 60 2.09 4.98 5.53
CA THR A 60 2.24 6.32 6.12
C THR A 60 3.63 6.90 5.86
N PHE A 61 4.67 6.08 5.94
CA PHE A 61 6.05 6.44 5.63
C PHE A 61 6.20 6.95 4.18
N LEU A 62 5.57 6.25 3.23
CA LEU A 62 5.63 6.63 1.82
C LEU A 62 4.93 7.96 1.55
N ILE A 63 3.79 8.20 2.19
CA ILE A 63 3.06 9.48 2.06
C ILE A 63 3.84 10.63 2.66
N PHE A 64 4.46 10.41 3.82
CA PHE A 64 5.32 11.40 4.44
C PHE A 64 6.50 11.78 3.54
N LEU A 65 7.14 10.79 2.90
CA LEU A 65 8.20 11.01 1.91
C LEU A 65 7.74 11.82 0.69
N LEU A 66 6.57 11.48 0.13
CA LEU A 66 5.96 12.21 -0.99
C LEU A 66 5.61 13.66 -0.62
N LEU A 67 5.12 13.87 0.59
CA LEU A 67 4.73 15.19 1.10
C LEU A 67 5.96 16.11 1.26
N ILE A 68 7.07 15.60 1.81
CA ILE A 68 8.33 16.36 1.93
C ILE A 68 8.86 16.81 0.56
N HIS A 69 8.70 15.97 -0.46
CA HIS A 69 9.14 16.28 -1.82
C HIS A 69 8.15 17.13 -2.62
N GLY A 70 7.00 17.50 -2.03
CA GLY A 70 6.01 18.38 -2.66
C GLY A 70 5.19 17.73 -3.78
N GLN A 71 5.15 16.39 -3.83
CA GLN A 71 4.39 15.64 -4.84
C GLN A 71 2.90 15.59 -4.48
N LEU A 72 2.21 16.73 -4.59
CA LEU A 72 0.83 16.91 -4.12
C LEU A 72 -0.18 16.00 -4.83
N ILE A 73 -0.05 15.81 -6.15
CA ILE A 73 -0.96 14.96 -6.93
C ILE A 73 -0.88 13.50 -6.44
N LEU A 74 0.34 12.98 -6.29
CA LEU A 74 0.55 11.61 -5.80
C LEU A 74 0.07 11.44 -4.36
N THR A 75 0.32 12.44 -3.50
CA THR A 75 -0.19 12.45 -2.12
C THR A 75 -1.72 12.42 -2.10
N LEU A 76 -2.39 13.22 -2.95
CA LEU A 76 -3.84 13.25 -3.06
C LEU A 76 -4.42 11.92 -3.54
N THR A 77 -3.76 11.26 -4.48
CA THR A 77 -4.18 9.92 -4.93
C THR A 77 -4.13 8.91 -3.78
N ASN A 78 -3.15 9.00 -2.86
CA ASN A 78 -2.99 8.10 -1.70
C ASN A 78 -3.92 8.42 -0.52
N LEU A 79 -4.46 9.63 -0.45
CA LEU A 79 -5.37 10.05 0.63
C LEU A 79 -6.58 9.12 0.87
N PRO A 80 -7.38 8.71 -0.14
CA PRO A 80 -8.54 7.84 0.10
C PRO A 80 -8.14 6.51 0.75
N MET A 81 -7.03 5.91 0.30
CA MET A 81 -6.53 4.66 0.86
C MET A 81 -6.05 4.85 2.30
N THR A 82 -5.38 5.96 2.58
CA THR A 82 -4.88 6.30 3.90
C THR A 82 -6.00 6.50 4.90
N LEU A 83 -7.00 7.30 4.52
CA LEU A 83 -8.20 7.53 5.34
C LEU A 83 -8.91 6.22 5.65
N TRP A 84 -9.04 5.35 4.65
CA TRP A 84 -9.64 4.03 4.84
C TRP A 84 -8.83 3.15 5.79
N LEU A 85 -7.50 3.13 5.65
CA LEU A 85 -6.61 2.36 6.52
C LEU A 85 -6.65 2.85 7.98
N PHE A 86 -6.70 4.16 8.19
CA PHE A 86 -6.86 4.74 9.51
C PHE A 86 -8.24 4.49 10.09
N TYR A 87 -9.30 4.57 9.27
CA TYR A 87 -10.66 4.23 9.71
C TYR A 87 -10.75 2.77 10.17
N GLU A 88 -10.15 1.83 9.41
CA GLU A 88 -10.07 0.42 9.79
C GLU A 88 -9.28 0.22 11.09
N PHE A 89 -8.19 0.97 11.29
CA PHE A 89 -7.35 0.85 12.49
C PHE A 89 -7.97 1.50 13.75
N PHE A 90 -8.65 2.64 13.63
CA PHE A 90 -9.28 3.31 14.76
C PHE A 90 -10.69 2.79 15.06
N GLY A 91 -11.35 2.15 14.09
CA GLY A 91 -12.66 1.53 14.26
C GLY A 91 -12.64 0.20 15.00
N ILE A 92 -11.47 -0.26 15.49
CA ILE A 92 -11.34 -1.52 16.23
C ILE A 92 -12.08 -1.39 17.58
N PRO A 93 -13.08 -2.23 17.87
CA PRO A 93 -13.78 -2.19 19.15
C PRO A 93 -12.83 -2.54 20.30
N SER A 94 -12.93 -1.79 21.39
CA SER A 94 -12.14 -1.99 22.61
C SER A 94 -12.51 -3.32 23.29
N GLY A 95 -11.84 -4.39 22.89
CA GLY A 95 -12.15 -5.76 23.30
C GLY A 95 -11.68 -6.81 22.29
N ASN A 96 -11.43 -6.41 21.03
CA ASN A 96 -10.91 -7.27 19.99
C ASN A 96 -9.41 -7.53 20.14
N MET A 97 -8.94 -8.72 19.74
CA MET A 97 -7.49 -9.03 19.71
C MET A 97 -6.72 -8.31 18.58
N GLY A 98 -7.41 -7.53 17.74
CA GLY A 98 -6.84 -6.73 16.66
C GLY A 98 -7.86 -6.41 15.56
N VAL A 99 -7.37 -6.09 14.36
CA VAL A 99 -8.23 -5.93 13.17
C VAL A 99 -8.90 -7.25 12.78
N TYR A 100 -8.21 -8.37 13.01
CA TYR A 100 -8.72 -9.71 12.78
C TYR A 100 -8.94 -10.40 14.12
N ASP A 101 -10.19 -10.82 14.39
CA ASP A 101 -10.55 -11.53 15.62
C ASP A 101 -11.08 -12.95 15.32
N PRO A 102 -10.57 -13.98 16.02
CA PRO A 102 -10.94 -15.36 15.74
C PRO A 102 -12.40 -15.69 16.03
N THR A 103 -13.11 -14.90 16.84
CA THR A 103 -14.53 -15.14 17.11
C THR A 103 -15.43 -14.69 15.96
N GLU A 104 -15.03 -13.62 15.26
CA GLU A 104 -15.76 -13.06 14.12
C GLU A 104 -15.36 -13.70 12.78
N ILE A 105 -14.09 -14.12 12.63
CA ILE A 105 -13.52 -14.62 11.36
C ILE A 105 -14.19 -15.91 10.86
N HIS A 106 -14.78 -16.71 11.76
CA HIS A 106 -15.45 -17.96 11.38
C HIS A 106 -16.81 -17.73 10.71
N ASN A 107 -17.37 -16.52 10.84
CA ASN A 107 -18.54 -16.15 10.06
C ASN A 107 -18.14 -16.02 8.59
N ARG A 108 -18.65 -16.92 7.72
CA ARG A 108 -18.37 -16.93 6.28
C ARG A 108 -18.62 -15.58 5.61
N GLY A 109 -19.56 -14.79 6.13
CA GLY A 109 -19.82 -13.43 5.65
C GLY A 109 -18.66 -12.46 5.89
N GLU A 110 -18.08 -12.49 7.10
CA GLU A 110 -16.97 -11.63 7.50
C GLU A 110 -15.66 -12.03 6.82
N LEU A 111 -15.37 -13.34 6.73
CA LEU A 111 -14.21 -13.84 5.99
C LEU A 111 -14.21 -13.35 4.53
N ARG A 112 -15.34 -13.50 3.83
CA ARG A 112 -15.50 -13.03 2.45
C ARG A 112 -15.37 -11.51 2.35
N ARG A 113 -15.83 -10.75 3.36
CA ARG A 113 -15.67 -9.29 3.43
C ARG A 113 -14.20 -8.90 3.55
N HIS A 114 -13.45 -9.54 4.45
CA HIS A 114 -12.01 -9.30 4.63
C HIS A 114 -11.21 -9.66 3.38
N THR A 115 -11.47 -10.82 2.77
CA THR A 115 -10.80 -11.24 1.52
C THR A 115 -11.11 -10.26 0.38
N ARG A 116 -12.35 -9.81 0.25
CA ARG A 116 -12.73 -8.79 -0.75
C ARG A 116 -12.02 -7.46 -0.51
N ASN A 117 -11.95 -6.98 0.73
CA ASN A 117 -11.24 -5.75 1.07
C ASN A 117 -9.74 -5.89 0.73
N CYS A 118 -9.14 -7.04 1.02
CA CYS A 118 -7.75 -7.33 0.69
C CYS A 118 -7.50 -7.33 -0.84
N LEU A 119 -8.43 -7.87 -1.63
CA LEU A 119 -8.38 -7.81 -3.09
C LEU A 119 -8.50 -6.38 -3.63
N ILE A 120 -9.37 -5.55 -3.04
CA ILE A 120 -9.50 -4.13 -3.42
C ILE A 120 -8.18 -3.41 -3.14
N TYR A 121 -7.58 -3.64 -1.96
CA TYR A 121 -6.27 -3.08 -1.65
C TYR A 121 -5.21 -3.53 -2.64
N LEU A 122 -5.16 -4.83 -2.97
CA LEU A 122 -4.22 -5.38 -3.94
C LEU A 122 -4.33 -4.65 -5.29
N GLY A 123 -5.54 -4.50 -5.82
CA GLY A 123 -5.78 -3.79 -7.08
C GLY A 123 -5.35 -2.32 -7.02
N TYR A 124 -5.65 -1.64 -5.91
CA TYR A 124 -5.26 -0.24 -5.71
C TYR A 124 -3.72 -0.06 -5.66
N TYR A 125 -3.02 -0.87 -4.86
CA TYR A 125 -1.56 -0.83 -4.77
C TYR A 125 -0.88 -1.24 -6.08
N LEU A 126 -1.51 -2.11 -6.87
CA LEU A 126 -1.01 -2.50 -8.18
C LEU A 126 -1.05 -1.33 -9.17
N ILE A 127 -2.15 -0.58 -9.20
CA ILE A 127 -2.27 0.63 -10.03
C ILE A 127 -1.24 1.67 -9.60
N LEU A 128 -1.10 1.92 -8.30
CA LEU A 128 -0.09 2.83 -7.77
C LEU A 128 1.35 2.41 -8.12
N PHE A 129 1.63 1.12 -8.09
CA PHE A 129 2.95 0.60 -8.48
C PHE A 129 3.32 1.01 -9.92
N PHE A 130 2.39 0.85 -10.87
CA PHE A 130 2.62 1.30 -12.25
C PHE A 130 2.74 2.81 -12.38
N ILE A 131 1.98 3.59 -11.60
CA ILE A 131 2.12 5.05 -11.57
C ILE A 131 3.50 5.46 -11.06
N TYR A 132 3.98 4.86 -9.97
CA TYR A 132 5.33 5.15 -9.46
C TYR A 132 6.43 4.71 -10.44
N LEU A 133 6.21 3.60 -11.15
CA LEU A 133 7.13 3.14 -12.20
C LEU A 133 7.23 4.16 -13.33
N TYR A 134 6.08 4.68 -13.80
CA TYR A 134 6.03 5.72 -14.81
C TYR A 134 6.72 7.02 -14.35
N CYS A 135 6.45 7.48 -13.13
CA CYS A 135 7.11 8.65 -12.55
C CYS A 135 8.63 8.45 -12.42
N MET A 136 9.09 7.25 -12.05
CA MET A 136 10.52 6.93 -11.98
C MET A 136 11.18 7.06 -13.36
N ILE A 137 10.56 6.51 -14.41
CA ILE A 137 11.11 6.57 -15.77
C ILE A 137 11.24 8.03 -16.24
N ILE A 138 10.21 8.86 -16.02
CA ILE A 138 10.27 10.29 -16.37
C ILE A 138 11.37 11.01 -15.59
N ALA A 139 11.48 10.75 -14.29
CA ALA A 139 12.52 11.35 -13.47
C ALA A 139 13.94 10.96 -13.93
N LEU A 140 14.12 9.73 -14.42
CA LEU A 140 15.37 9.28 -15.02
C LEU A 140 15.65 9.96 -16.36
N LEU A 141 14.65 10.03 -17.25
CA LEU A 141 14.79 10.66 -18.58
C LEU A 141 15.11 12.16 -18.48
N LYS A 142 14.55 12.86 -17.50
CA LYS A 142 14.87 14.27 -17.23
C LYS A 142 16.34 14.48 -16.81
N GLY A 143 16.99 13.43 -16.31
CA GLY A 143 18.41 13.43 -15.96
C GLY A 143 19.36 13.25 -17.16
N ASP A 144 18.86 12.87 -18.35
CA ASP A 144 19.69 12.63 -19.52
C ASP A 144 20.00 13.94 -20.29
N PRO A 145 21.28 14.30 -20.50
CA PRO A 145 21.68 15.58 -21.09
C PRO A 145 21.40 15.71 -22.61
N ILE A 146 20.93 14.65 -23.27
CA ILE A 146 20.80 14.60 -24.74
C ILE A 146 19.50 15.28 -25.23
N ASN A 147 18.45 15.36 -24.41
CA ASN A 147 17.14 15.85 -24.86
C ASN A 147 16.80 17.29 -24.40
N ARG A 148 17.79 18.06 -23.96
CA ARG A 148 17.61 19.42 -23.41
C ARG A 148 17.00 20.45 -24.38
N ASN A 149 16.87 20.13 -25.68
CA ASN A 149 16.35 21.03 -26.71
C ASN A 149 14.88 20.77 -27.09
N ALA A 150 14.26 19.68 -26.63
CA ALA A 150 12.87 19.37 -26.97
C ALA A 150 11.86 19.94 -25.96
N ASP A 151 12.28 20.10 -24.70
CA ASP A 151 11.40 20.53 -23.61
C ASP A 151 11.13 22.05 -23.60
N ASP A 152 12.02 22.86 -24.19
CA ASP A 152 11.83 24.32 -24.35
C ASP A 152 10.76 24.70 -25.40
N LEU A 153 10.18 23.72 -26.12
CA LEU A 153 9.22 23.95 -27.20
C LEU A 153 7.77 23.59 -26.84
N VAL A 154 7.51 23.07 -25.63
CA VAL A 154 6.19 22.54 -25.25
C VAL A 154 5.49 23.38 -24.17
N ASP A 155 6.15 24.39 -23.60
CA ASP A 155 5.49 25.38 -22.74
C ASP A 155 4.89 26.53 -23.58
N PHE A 156 3.65 26.35 -24.05
CA PHE A 156 2.70 27.41 -24.42
C PHE A 156 1.34 27.17 -23.76
#